data_AF-A0A243SC77-F1
#
_entry.id   AF-A0A243SC77-F1
#
_cell.length_a   1.000
_cell.length_b   1.000
_cell.length_c   1.000
_cell.angle_alpha   90.00
_cell.angle_beta   90.00
_cell.angle_gamma   90.00
#
_symmetry.space_group_name_H-M   'P 1'
#
loop_
_entity.id
_entity.type
_entity.pdbx_description
1 polymer ?
#
loop_
_entity_poly.entity_id
_entity_poly.type
_entity_poly.pdbx_seq_one_letter_code
_entity_poly.pdbx_strand_id
1 'polypeptide(L)'
;MGRRVSASGSLVGPLQKLSTSAPAVTPVVAVTPGGTAMAAWTEIRDGSWYAVARRLKLDGTLGTPITLGSGSAEKPAIGVDRSGQFVVAWARASDVMARRITSTSVSSTKVLTSPIAAYGGFGMVRAGVDRDGDAVISYHSGGGARSQVWASRWSRTGTLAAPLRISASTDNVGFHHALATDLDGDSMIVWTRYGSSGKLELLGRRLSAAGARGAVTGLGPGDRPDLALDDDGDGMLVFHTVVPKSTPPYSYTQVGARLISRSGTFGTVRTLTSDGRVPQVDSRPASRFTVIWQQESFPYTIKSVTGP
;
A
#
# COMPACT_ATOMS: atom_id res chain seq x y z
N MET A 1 12.67 -14.91 -1.03
CA MET A 1 11.98 -16.23 -1.07
C MET A 1 10.48 -15.99 -0.95
N GLY A 2 9.64 -16.96 -1.31
CA GLY A 2 8.19 -16.92 -1.10
C GLY A 2 7.64 -18.33 -0.89
N ARG A 3 6.52 -18.44 -0.18
CA ARG A 3 5.81 -19.71 0.07
C ARG A 3 4.31 -19.45 0.02
N ARG A 4 3.56 -20.36 -0.61
CA ARG A 4 2.10 -20.26 -0.65
C ARG A 4 1.53 -20.68 0.70
N VAL A 5 0.48 -19.99 1.13
CA VAL A 5 -0.29 -20.29 2.34
C VAL A 5 -1.73 -20.50 1.91
N SER A 6 -2.38 -21.55 2.42
CA SER A 6 -3.79 -21.84 2.15
C SER A 6 -4.71 -20.84 2.87
N ALA A 7 -5.99 -20.82 2.50
CA ALA A 7 -6.99 -20.04 3.21
C ALA A 7 -7.20 -20.48 4.68
N SER A 8 -6.76 -21.68 5.05
CA SER A 8 -6.74 -22.20 6.43
C SER A 8 -5.46 -21.85 7.19
N GLY A 9 -4.52 -21.13 6.57
CA GLY A 9 -3.22 -20.77 7.17
C GLY A 9 -2.14 -21.85 7.06
N SER A 10 -2.42 -22.97 6.40
CA SER A 10 -1.46 -24.06 6.22
C SER A 10 -0.46 -23.72 5.12
N LEU A 11 0.81 -24.08 5.31
CA LEU A 11 1.83 -23.86 4.30
C LEU A 11 1.67 -24.84 3.14
N VAL A 12 1.62 -24.33 1.90
CA VAL A 12 1.40 -25.12 0.69
C VAL A 12 2.70 -25.17 -0.12
N GLY A 13 3.21 -26.38 -0.34
CA GLY A 13 4.44 -26.61 -1.10
C GLY A 13 5.72 -26.12 -0.41
N PRO A 14 6.87 -26.23 -1.10
CA PRO A 14 8.16 -25.81 -0.58
C PRO A 14 8.33 -24.28 -0.61
N LEU A 15 9.33 -23.80 0.13
CA LEU A 15 9.83 -22.43 -0.01
C LEU A 15 10.51 -22.29 -1.38
N GLN A 16 10.22 -21.20 -2.10
CA GLN A 16 10.73 -20.96 -3.44
C GLN A 16 11.52 -19.66 -3.56
N LYS A 17 12.58 -19.67 -4.38
CA LYS A 17 13.30 -18.45 -4.76
C LYS A 17 12.56 -17.74 -5.90
N LEU A 18 12.01 -16.56 -5.60
CA LEU A 18 11.27 -15.75 -6.57
C LEU A 18 12.18 -14.86 -7.43
N SER A 19 13.20 -14.26 -6.81
CA SER A 19 14.15 -13.37 -7.46
C SER A 19 15.05 -14.09 -8.47
N THR A 20 15.74 -13.31 -9.30
CA THR A 20 16.86 -13.80 -10.11
C THR A 20 18.08 -14.09 -9.23
N SER A 21 19.29 -14.21 -9.81
CA SER A 21 20.54 -14.32 -9.07
C SER A 21 20.90 -13.04 -8.30
N ALA A 22 20.36 -11.88 -8.70
CA ALA A 22 20.68 -10.59 -8.10
C ALA A 22 20.09 -10.40 -6.68
N PRO A 23 20.72 -9.57 -5.83
CA PRO A 23 20.12 -9.11 -4.58
C PRO A 23 18.74 -8.49 -4.82
N ALA A 24 17.76 -8.89 -4.02
CA ALA A 24 16.38 -8.46 -4.14
C ALA A 24 15.84 -7.96 -2.79
N VAL A 25 15.17 -6.82 -2.82
CA VAL A 25 14.63 -6.14 -1.64
C VAL A 25 13.20 -5.67 -1.87
N THR A 26 12.52 -5.31 -0.78
CA THR A 26 11.16 -4.73 -0.77
C THR A 26 10.14 -5.51 -1.62
N PRO A 27 9.93 -6.81 -1.33
CA PRO A 27 8.93 -7.59 -2.04
C PRO A 27 7.52 -7.16 -1.65
N VAL A 28 6.62 -7.16 -2.63
CA VAL A 28 5.18 -7.01 -2.48
C VAL A 28 4.48 -8.10 -3.29
N VAL A 29 3.26 -8.46 -2.92
CA VAL A 29 2.48 -9.50 -3.59
C VAL A 29 1.02 -9.09 -3.70
N ALA A 30 0.39 -9.41 -4.82
CA ALA A 30 -1.05 -9.35 -5.00
C ALA A 30 -1.57 -10.73 -5.38
N VAL A 31 -2.71 -11.12 -4.82
CA VAL A 31 -3.33 -12.44 -5.01
C VAL A 31 -4.76 -12.25 -5.50
N THR A 32 -5.11 -12.91 -6.59
CA THR A 32 -6.48 -12.96 -7.11
C THR A 32 -7.36 -13.88 -6.26
N PRO A 33 -8.70 -13.72 -6.28
CA PRO A 33 -9.60 -14.66 -5.61
C PRO A 33 -9.43 -16.12 -6.06
N GLY A 34 -9.04 -16.34 -7.32
CA GLY A 34 -8.70 -17.67 -7.87
C GLY A 34 -7.33 -18.20 -7.43
N GLY A 35 -6.60 -17.51 -6.57
CA GLY A 35 -5.32 -17.94 -6.01
C GLY A 35 -4.12 -17.79 -6.93
N THR A 36 -4.27 -17.23 -8.14
CA THR A 36 -3.11 -16.79 -8.94
C THR A 36 -2.52 -15.53 -8.30
N ALA A 37 -1.21 -15.42 -8.24
CA ALA A 37 -0.55 -14.29 -7.61
C ALA A 37 0.56 -13.72 -8.49
N MET A 38 0.96 -12.49 -8.20
CA MET A 38 2.16 -11.88 -8.72
C MET A 38 2.92 -11.23 -7.59
N ALA A 39 4.22 -11.51 -7.52
CA ALA A 39 5.14 -10.79 -6.66
C ALA A 39 5.89 -9.74 -7.47
N ALA A 40 6.14 -8.58 -6.89
CA ALA A 40 7.03 -7.56 -7.43
C ALA A 40 8.08 -7.18 -6.37
N TRP A 41 9.29 -6.82 -6.80
CA TRP A 41 10.38 -6.44 -5.91
C TRP A 41 11.39 -5.56 -6.65
N THR A 42 12.34 -5.02 -5.90
CA THR A 42 13.48 -4.29 -6.45
C THR A 42 14.70 -5.21 -6.53
N GLU A 43 15.28 -5.35 -7.71
CA GLU A 43 16.58 -6.01 -7.89
C GLU A 43 17.70 -5.00 -8.06
N ILE A 44 18.84 -5.30 -7.46
CA ILE A 44 20.06 -4.50 -7.58
C ILE A 44 21.01 -5.26 -8.52
N ARG A 45 21.21 -4.72 -9.72
CA ARG A 45 22.08 -5.31 -10.75
C ARG A 45 23.05 -4.25 -11.23
N ASP A 46 24.35 -4.56 -11.20
CA ASP A 46 25.42 -3.69 -11.74
C ASP A 46 25.35 -2.24 -11.21
N GLY A 47 25.06 -2.07 -9.92
CA GLY A 47 24.94 -0.75 -9.28
C GLY A 47 23.65 0.03 -9.61
N SER A 48 22.67 -0.58 -10.29
CA SER A 48 21.37 0.04 -10.60
C SER A 48 20.20 -0.76 -10.03
N TRP A 49 19.05 -0.08 -9.89
CA TRP A 49 17.82 -0.66 -9.36
C TRP A 49 16.80 -0.91 -10.47
N TYR A 50 16.19 -2.09 -10.40
CA TYR A 50 15.22 -2.59 -11.37
C TYR A 50 13.92 -2.99 -10.66
N ALA A 51 12.79 -2.54 -11.18
CA ALA A 51 11.49 -3.08 -10.77
C ALA A 51 11.25 -4.39 -11.52
N VAL A 52 11.07 -5.48 -10.79
CA VAL A 52 10.91 -6.82 -11.35
C VAL A 52 9.63 -7.44 -10.80
N ALA A 53 8.91 -8.18 -11.63
CA ALA A 53 7.74 -8.93 -11.20
C ALA A 53 7.76 -10.37 -11.71
N ARG A 54 7.04 -11.27 -11.04
CA ARG A 54 6.94 -12.67 -11.44
C ARG A 54 5.61 -13.25 -11.04
N ARG A 55 4.99 -13.97 -11.98
CA ARG A 55 3.74 -14.71 -11.76
C ARG A 55 3.99 -15.97 -10.94
N LEU A 56 3.13 -16.20 -9.96
CA LEU A 56 3.03 -17.44 -9.21
C LEU A 56 1.71 -18.13 -9.61
N LYS A 57 1.82 -19.27 -10.29
CA LYS A 57 0.66 -20.02 -10.75
C LYS A 57 0.04 -20.83 -9.60
N LEU A 58 -1.17 -21.33 -9.83
CA LEU A 58 -1.93 -22.08 -8.82
C LEU A 58 -1.26 -23.42 -8.47
N ASP A 59 -0.66 -24.08 -9.47
CA ASP A 59 0.11 -25.33 -9.33
C ASP A 59 1.47 -25.16 -8.61
N GLY A 60 1.80 -23.94 -8.19
CA GLY A 60 3.07 -23.61 -7.54
C GLY A 60 4.23 -23.41 -8.50
N THR A 61 4.02 -23.49 -9.82
CA THR A 61 5.05 -23.15 -10.80
C THR A 61 5.23 -21.64 -10.90
N LEU A 62 6.48 -21.22 -11.12
CA LEU A 62 6.83 -19.81 -11.29
C LEU A 62 6.93 -19.46 -12.77
N GLY A 63 6.32 -18.36 -13.18
CA GLY A 63 6.54 -17.80 -14.52
C GLY A 63 7.98 -17.25 -14.69
N THR A 64 8.31 -16.76 -15.88
CA THR A 64 9.58 -16.05 -16.11
C THR A 64 9.57 -14.70 -15.37
N PRO A 65 10.67 -14.28 -14.73
CA PRO A 65 10.80 -12.92 -14.20
C PRO A 65 10.68 -11.86 -15.30
N ILE A 66 9.95 -10.79 -15.02
CA ILE A 66 9.68 -9.69 -15.95
C ILE A 66 10.36 -8.44 -15.39
N THR A 67 11.32 -7.88 -16.13
CA THR A 67 11.89 -6.56 -15.78
C THR A 67 10.95 -5.48 -16.30
N LEU A 68 10.35 -4.71 -15.39
CA LEU A 68 9.34 -3.68 -15.68
C LEU A 68 9.95 -2.31 -15.92
N GLY A 69 11.01 -1.99 -15.17
CA GLY A 69 11.71 -0.72 -15.24
C GLY A 69 13.17 -0.86 -14.84
N SER A 70 13.98 0.10 -15.29
CA SER A 70 15.43 0.21 -15.03
C SER A 70 15.82 1.64 -14.70
N GLY A 71 17.04 1.84 -14.22
CA GLY A 71 17.59 3.16 -13.91
C GLY A 71 16.92 3.76 -12.68
N SER A 72 17.27 3.22 -11.51
CA SER A 72 16.74 3.62 -10.20
C SER A 72 15.24 3.34 -10.04
N ALA A 73 14.77 2.20 -10.55
CA ALA A 73 13.39 1.74 -10.39
C ALA A 73 13.25 0.95 -9.09
N GLU A 74 12.59 1.52 -8.07
CA GLU A 74 12.58 0.96 -6.73
C GLU A 74 11.20 0.94 -6.04
N LYS A 75 11.10 0.11 -4.99
CA LYS A 75 9.98 0.01 -4.05
C LYS A 75 8.61 -0.12 -4.76
N PRO A 76 8.42 -1.19 -5.54
CA PRO A 76 7.19 -1.37 -6.29
C PRO A 76 5.98 -1.53 -5.37
N ALA A 77 4.83 -1.07 -5.86
CA ALA A 77 3.50 -1.39 -5.35
C ALA A 77 2.75 -2.19 -6.42
N ILE A 78 1.85 -3.05 -5.99
CA ILE A 78 1.07 -3.92 -6.88
C ILE A 78 -0.37 -4.01 -6.41
N GLY A 79 -1.30 -3.93 -7.37
CA GLY A 79 -2.70 -4.28 -7.20
C GLY A 79 -3.16 -5.20 -8.33
N VAL A 80 -4.31 -5.85 -8.17
CA VAL A 80 -4.86 -6.80 -9.13
C VAL A 80 -6.38 -6.73 -9.16
N ASP A 81 -6.97 -6.82 -10.35
CA ASP A 81 -8.41 -6.99 -10.52
C ASP A 81 -8.83 -8.47 -10.32
N ARG A 82 -10.13 -8.74 -10.36
CA ARG A 82 -10.66 -10.11 -10.28
C ARG A 82 -10.32 -10.97 -11.52
N SER A 83 -9.96 -10.37 -12.65
CA SER A 83 -9.58 -11.06 -13.88
C SER A 83 -8.10 -11.50 -13.93
N GLY A 84 -7.29 -11.07 -12.96
CA GLY A 84 -5.86 -11.34 -12.91
C GLY A 84 -5.01 -10.39 -13.77
N GLN A 85 -5.54 -9.19 -14.02
CA GLN A 85 -4.81 -8.06 -14.57
C GLN A 85 -4.16 -7.29 -13.43
N PHE A 86 -2.82 -7.29 -13.42
CA PHE A 86 -2.04 -6.62 -12.40
C PHE A 86 -1.66 -5.22 -12.86
N VAL A 87 -1.64 -4.27 -11.93
CA VAL A 87 -0.96 -2.98 -12.11
C VAL A 87 0.21 -2.93 -11.14
N VAL A 88 1.41 -2.72 -11.69
CA VAL A 88 2.63 -2.53 -10.90
C VAL A 88 3.10 -1.09 -11.10
N ALA A 89 3.26 -0.38 -10.01
CA ALA A 89 3.77 0.99 -9.99
C ALA A 89 5.07 1.07 -9.18
N TRP A 90 5.98 1.96 -9.53
CA TRP A 90 7.28 2.10 -8.85
C TRP A 90 7.80 3.53 -8.93
N ALA A 91 8.66 3.91 -7.99
CA ALA A 91 9.40 5.16 -8.07
C ALA A 91 10.58 5.01 -9.02
N ARG A 92 10.83 6.01 -9.86
CA ARG A 92 11.99 6.07 -10.75
C ARG A 92 12.56 7.48 -10.74
N ALA A 93 13.73 7.65 -10.13
CA ALA A 93 14.35 8.95 -9.91
C ALA A 93 13.37 9.93 -9.23
N SER A 94 12.85 10.92 -9.97
CA SER A 94 11.89 11.91 -9.45
C SER A 94 10.46 11.69 -9.91
N ASP A 95 10.13 10.52 -10.46
CA ASP A 95 8.80 10.22 -11.03
C ASP A 95 8.20 8.94 -10.45
N VAL A 96 6.89 8.78 -10.63
CA VAL A 96 6.20 7.51 -10.43
C VAL A 96 5.79 6.94 -11.78
N MET A 97 6.14 5.68 -12.00
CA MET A 97 5.87 4.94 -13.23
C MET A 97 4.91 3.80 -12.95
N ALA A 98 4.13 3.38 -13.95
CA ALA A 98 3.30 2.19 -13.85
C ALA A 98 3.23 1.40 -15.16
N ARG A 99 2.99 0.09 -15.02
CA ARG A 99 2.66 -0.84 -16.12
C ARG A 99 1.54 -1.77 -15.70
N ARG A 100 0.77 -2.22 -16.70
CA ARG A 100 -0.29 -3.22 -16.57
C ARG A 100 0.21 -4.54 -17.14
N ILE A 101 -0.11 -5.64 -16.47
CA ILE A 101 0.37 -6.97 -16.80
C ILE A 101 -0.83 -7.93 -16.85
N THR A 102 -1.10 -8.48 -18.03
CA THR A 102 -2.09 -9.53 -18.25
C THR A 102 -1.39 -10.89 -18.42
N SER A 103 -2.16 -11.96 -18.58
CA SER A 103 -1.59 -13.30 -18.83
C SER A 103 -0.74 -13.35 -20.11
N THR A 104 -0.98 -12.45 -21.07
CA THR A 104 -0.37 -12.48 -22.41
C THR A 104 0.44 -11.22 -22.74
N SER A 105 0.36 -10.15 -21.94
CA SER A 105 0.98 -8.87 -22.30
C SER A 105 1.46 -8.04 -21.10
N VAL A 106 2.43 -7.17 -21.39
CA VAL A 106 2.89 -6.09 -20.50
C VAL A 106 2.72 -4.77 -21.27
N SER A 107 2.03 -3.80 -20.69
CA SER A 107 1.78 -2.52 -21.34
C SER A 107 3.06 -1.68 -21.48
N SER A 108 3.00 -0.63 -22.31
CA SER A 108 3.98 0.46 -22.24
C SER A 108 3.95 1.15 -20.85
N THR A 109 5.06 1.81 -20.50
CA THR A 109 5.18 2.55 -19.24
C THR A 109 4.32 3.81 -19.27
N LYS A 110 3.59 4.08 -18.19
CA LYS A 110 2.95 5.36 -17.93
C LYS A 110 3.73 6.15 -16.88
N VAL A 111 3.93 7.44 -17.13
CA VAL A 111 4.50 8.40 -16.17
C VAL A 111 3.33 9.10 -15.47
N LEU A 112 3.22 8.97 -14.16
CA LEU A 112 2.07 9.47 -13.39
C LEU A 112 2.26 10.90 -12.89
N THR A 113 3.49 11.42 -12.97
CA THR A 113 3.91 12.65 -12.29
C THR A 113 4.20 13.82 -13.23
N SER A 114 4.13 13.63 -14.55
CA SER A 114 4.55 14.65 -15.53
C SER A 114 3.91 16.03 -15.32
N PRO A 115 2.59 16.17 -15.05
CA PRO A 115 1.98 17.48 -14.81
C PRO A 115 2.38 18.16 -13.49
N ILE A 116 3.04 17.43 -12.59
CA ILE A 116 3.38 17.87 -11.22
C ILE A 116 4.86 17.67 -10.88
N ALA A 117 5.73 17.54 -11.89
CA ALA A 117 7.17 17.29 -11.71
C ALA A 117 7.87 18.32 -10.82
N ALA A 118 7.36 19.57 -10.77
CA ALA A 118 7.85 20.62 -9.87
C ALA A 118 7.76 20.26 -8.38
N TYR A 119 6.90 19.30 -8.00
CA TYR A 119 6.83 18.77 -6.64
C TYR A 119 7.92 17.75 -6.31
N GLY A 120 8.71 17.29 -7.29
CA GLY A 120 9.97 16.54 -7.17
C GLY A 120 10.01 15.30 -6.24
N GLY A 121 10.90 14.35 -6.55
CA GLY A 121 11.23 13.26 -5.63
C GLY A 121 10.02 12.50 -5.08
N PHE A 122 9.32 11.73 -5.92
CA PHE A 122 8.19 10.96 -5.46
C PHE A 122 8.61 9.58 -4.93
N GLY A 123 7.91 9.12 -3.89
CA GLY A 123 8.17 7.84 -3.26
C GLY A 123 6.95 7.29 -2.52
N MET A 124 7.19 6.22 -1.76
CA MET A 124 6.15 5.50 -0.99
C MET A 124 4.92 5.17 -1.84
N VAL A 125 5.13 4.54 -2.99
CA VAL A 125 4.04 4.24 -3.93
C VAL A 125 3.07 3.22 -3.31
N ARG A 126 1.77 3.39 -3.57
CA ARG A 126 0.71 2.41 -3.28
C ARG A 126 -0.18 2.27 -4.50
N ALA A 127 -0.79 1.10 -4.70
CA ALA A 127 -1.67 0.84 -5.84
C ALA A 127 -2.88 0.01 -5.39
N GLY A 128 -4.07 0.46 -5.77
CA GLY A 128 -5.32 -0.31 -5.70
C GLY A 128 -5.91 -0.44 -7.09
N VAL A 129 -6.56 -1.57 -7.37
CA VAL A 129 -7.19 -1.87 -8.67
C VAL A 129 -8.59 -2.41 -8.38
N ASP A 130 -9.60 -1.84 -9.01
CA ASP A 130 -10.99 -2.26 -8.83
C ASP A 130 -11.34 -3.48 -9.68
N ARG A 131 -12.62 -3.92 -9.63
CA ARG A 131 -13.05 -5.12 -10.37
C ARG A 131 -12.93 -4.97 -11.88
N ASP A 132 -13.04 -3.73 -12.37
CA ASP A 132 -13.03 -3.39 -13.78
C ASP A 132 -11.62 -3.07 -14.26
N GLY A 133 -10.60 -3.18 -13.40
CA GLY A 133 -9.21 -2.93 -13.74
C GLY A 133 -8.82 -1.46 -13.76
N ASP A 134 -9.69 -0.53 -13.36
CA ASP A 134 -9.27 0.85 -13.16
C ASP A 134 -8.38 0.93 -11.91
N ALA A 135 -7.31 1.72 -11.98
CA ALA A 135 -6.29 1.76 -10.95
C ALA A 135 -6.21 3.13 -10.29
N VAL A 136 -6.05 3.14 -8.97
CA VAL A 136 -5.66 4.31 -8.18
C VAL A 136 -4.26 4.07 -7.66
N ILE A 137 -3.35 5.00 -7.95
CA ILE A 137 -1.96 4.93 -7.52
C ILE A 137 -1.64 6.17 -6.70
N SER A 138 -1.33 6.01 -5.41
CA SER A 138 -0.93 7.12 -4.54
C SER A 138 0.57 7.15 -4.31
N TYR A 139 1.09 8.36 -4.06
CA TYR A 139 2.50 8.60 -3.85
C TYR A 139 2.73 9.87 -3.04
N HIS A 140 3.86 9.87 -2.32
CA HIS A 140 4.31 10.97 -1.48
C HIS A 140 5.33 11.83 -2.25
N SER A 141 5.18 13.15 -2.23
CA SER A 141 6.14 14.09 -2.84
C SER A 141 7.24 14.52 -1.87
N GLY A 142 8.48 14.51 -2.33
CA GLY A 142 9.66 14.92 -1.56
C GLY A 142 10.17 16.32 -1.87
N GLY A 143 9.76 16.92 -2.99
CA GLY A 143 10.16 18.27 -3.39
C GLY A 143 9.17 19.37 -2.97
N GLY A 144 9.67 20.61 -2.99
CA GLY A 144 8.98 21.80 -2.48
C GLY A 144 9.17 22.03 -0.97
N ALA A 145 8.60 23.12 -0.43
CA ALA A 145 8.75 23.47 0.98
C ALA A 145 7.95 22.57 1.95
N ARG A 146 6.97 21.82 1.45
CA ARG A 146 6.09 20.94 2.24
C ARG A 146 5.69 19.71 1.42
N SER A 147 5.98 18.52 1.95
CA SER A 147 5.60 17.25 1.33
C SER A 147 4.09 17.06 1.28
N GLN A 148 3.62 16.37 0.24
CA GLN A 148 2.20 16.18 -0.08
C GLN A 148 1.90 14.72 -0.45
N VAL A 149 0.65 14.30 -0.28
CA VAL A 149 0.15 13.05 -0.87
C VAL A 149 -0.64 13.36 -2.13
N TRP A 150 -0.34 12.61 -3.18
CA TRP A 150 -1.00 12.69 -4.48
C TRP A 150 -1.56 11.32 -4.86
N ALA A 151 -2.54 11.31 -5.76
CA ALA A 151 -3.01 10.10 -6.41
C ALA A 151 -3.24 10.33 -7.90
N SER A 152 -2.87 9.35 -8.71
CA SER A 152 -3.19 9.29 -10.13
C SER A 152 -4.18 8.16 -10.40
N ARG A 153 -5.05 8.38 -11.39
CA ARG A 153 -6.09 7.43 -11.79
C ARG A 153 -5.85 6.97 -13.20
N TRP A 154 -5.78 5.66 -13.38
CA TRP A 154 -5.45 5.05 -14.65
C TRP A 154 -6.50 4.02 -15.04
N SER A 155 -7.31 4.35 -16.04
CA SER A 155 -8.37 3.47 -16.49
C SER A 155 -7.81 2.18 -17.11
N ARG A 156 -8.57 1.08 -17.03
CA ARG A 156 -8.34 -0.16 -17.78
C ARG A 156 -8.19 0.09 -19.27
N THR A 157 -8.90 1.08 -19.82
CA THR A 157 -8.80 1.46 -21.25
C THR A 157 -7.52 2.23 -21.61
N GLY A 158 -6.69 2.59 -20.61
CA GLY A 158 -5.40 3.21 -20.80
C GLY A 158 -5.36 4.73 -20.56
N THR A 159 -6.52 5.37 -20.36
CA THR A 159 -6.64 6.81 -20.07
C THR A 159 -6.09 7.14 -18.69
N LEU A 160 -5.15 8.08 -18.62
CA LEU A 160 -4.56 8.61 -17.38
C LEU A 160 -5.19 9.97 -17.07
N ALA A 161 -5.86 10.09 -15.93
CA ALA A 161 -6.41 11.37 -15.48
C ALA A 161 -5.32 12.28 -14.91
N ALA A 162 -5.62 13.58 -14.78
CA ALA A 162 -4.74 14.51 -14.10
C ALA A 162 -4.51 14.09 -12.63
N PRO A 163 -3.27 14.18 -12.11
CA PRO A 163 -2.99 13.86 -10.71
C PRO A 163 -3.80 14.71 -9.74
N LEU A 164 -4.35 14.06 -8.73
CA LEU A 164 -5.13 14.69 -7.66
C LEU A 164 -4.23 14.91 -6.45
N ARG A 165 -4.20 16.13 -5.93
CA ARG A 165 -3.65 16.38 -4.59
C ARG A 165 -4.63 15.89 -3.54
N ILE A 166 -4.18 14.95 -2.70
CA ILE A 166 -4.97 14.30 -1.66
C ILE A 166 -4.83 15.03 -0.33
N SER A 167 -3.65 15.51 0.03
CA SER A 167 -3.47 16.41 1.18
C SER A 167 -3.89 17.85 0.85
N ALA A 168 -4.09 18.69 1.87
CA ALA A 168 -4.25 20.12 1.66
C ALA A 168 -2.89 20.73 1.25
N SER A 169 -2.88 21.76 0.39
CA SER A 169 -1.64 22.42 -0.06
C SER A 169 -0.82 23.03 1.07
N THR A 170 -1.45 23.29 2.22
CA THR A 170 -0.80 23.80 3.43
C THR A 170 -0.23 22.71 4.32
N ASP A 171 -0.56 21.44 4.11
CA ASP A 171 -0.08 20.35 4.95
C ASP A 171 1.43 20.15 4.76
N ASN A 172 2.12 19.78 5.85
CA ASN A 172 3.44 19.17 5.77
C ASN A 172 3.28 17.68 6.09
N VAL A 173 3.06 16.89 5.05
CA VAL A 173 2.79 15.45 5.18
C VAL A 173 4.04 14.75 5.70
N GLY A 174 3.86 13.83 6.65
CA GLY A 174 4.91 12.92 7.08
C GLY A 174 5.21 11.86 6.03
N PHE A 175 6.18 10.99 6.33
CA PHE A 175 6.62 10.00 5.35
C PHE A 175 5.53 8.98 4.99
N HIS A 176 4.71 8.56 5.96
CA HIS A 176 3.80 7.41 5.79
C HIS A 176 2.39 7.78 5.32
N HIS A 177 1.89 7.01 4.34
CA HIS A 177 0.48 6.96 3.94
C HIS A 177 0.06 5.54 3.50
N ALA A 178 -1.25 5.31 3.44
CA ALA A 178 -1.87 4.08 3.00
C ALA A 178 -3.04 4.37 2.04
N LEU A 179 -3.33 3.40 1.18
CA LEU A 179 -4.38 3.41 0.17
C LEU A 179 -4.96 2.00 0.08
N ALA A 180 -6.27 1.89 0.04
CA ALA A 180 -6.96 0.71 -0.47
C ALA A 180 -8.19 1.14 -1.27
N THR A 181 -8.57 0.27 -2.19
CA THR A 181 -9.65 0.48 -3.16
C THR A 181 -10.58 -0.72 -3.06
N ASP A 182 -11.87 -0.47 -2.94
CA ASP A 182 -12.89 -1.51 -3.01
C ASP A 182 -13.14 -1.91 -4.47
N LEU A 183 -14.07 -2.83 -4.68
CA LEU A 183 -14.33 -3.32 -6.03
C LEU A 183 -15.13 -2.35 -6.90
N ASP A 184 -15.82 -1.38 -6.30
CA ASP A 184 -16.55 -0.31 -6.99
C ASP A 184 -15.63 0.83 -7.44
N GLY A 185 -14.36 0.81 -7.03
CA GLY A 185 -13.36 1.82 -7.38
C GLY A 185 -13.33 2.99 -6.41
N ASP A 186 -14.09 2.92 -5.32
CA ASP A 186 -13.96 3.86 -4.22
C ASP A 186 -12.72 3.51 -3.40
N SER A 187 -11.99 4.53 -2.99
CA SER A 187 -10.75 4.36 -2.24
C SER A 187 -10.76 5.12 -0.93
N MET A 188 -10.08 4.57 0.05
CA MET A 188 -9.73 5.27 1.28
C MET A 188 -8.23 5.58 1.26
N ILE A 189 -7.87 6.82 1.59
CA ILE A 189 -6.47 7.24 1.69
C ILE A 189 -6.27 7.86 3.07
N VAL A 190 -5.25 7.39 3.78
CA VAL A 190 -4.86 7.88 5.11
C VAL A 190 -3.40 8.26 5.07
N TRP A 191 -3.06 9.43 5.60
CA TRP A 191 -1.70 9.96 5.61
C TRP A 191 -1.35 10.57 6.95
N THR A 192 -0.06 10.69 7.19
CA THR A 192 0.49 11.38 8.36
C THR A 192 0.76 12.85 8.04
N ARG A 193 0.63 13.73 9.02
CA ARG A 193 1.01 15.14 8.94
C ARG A 193 1.72 15.56 10.21
N TYR A 194 2.70 16.45 10.09
CA TYR A 194 3.23 17.16 11.25
C TYR A 194 2.25 18.24 11.72
N GLY A 195 1.70 18.06 12.92
CA GLY A 195 0.89 19.08 13.59
C GLY A 195 1.75 20.23 14.13
N SER A 196 1.11 21.25 14.70
CA SER A 196 1.80 22.43 15.26
C SER A 196 2.76 22.12 16.41
N SER A 197 2.53 21.01 17.13
CA SER A 197 3.41 20.51 18.20
C SER A 197 4.61 19.72 17.67
N GLY A 198 4.75 19.56 16.34
CA GLY A 198 5.77 18.72 15.72
C GLY A 198 5.49 17.21 15.79
N LYS A 199 4.37 16.80 16.42
CA LYS A 199 3.95 15.39 16.47
C LYS A 199 3.17 14.99 15.22
N LEU A 200 3.26 13.72 14.85
CA LEU A 200 2.47 13.16 13.75
C LEU A 200 1.01 12.96 14.16
N GLU A 201 0.12 13.38 13.28
CA GLU A 201 -1.30 13.08 13.33
C GLU A 201 -1.73 12.41 12.03
N LEU A 202 -2.74 11.56 12.12
CA LEU A 202 -3.36 10.90 10.99
C LEU A 202 -4.50 11.75 10.46
N LEU A 203 -4.58 11.86 9.14
CA LEU A 203 -5.72 12.40 8.42
C LEU A 203 -6.14 11.37 7.37
N GLY A 204 -7.42 11.37 7.03
CA GLY A 204 -7.94 10.47 6.00
C GLY A 204 -9.05 11.11 5.19
N ARG A 205 -9.29 10.58 4.00
CA ARG A 205 -10.47 10.90 3.19
C ARG A 205 -10.84 9.74 2.27
N ARG A 206 -12.10 9.74 1.83
CA ARG A 206 -12.55 8.93 0.69
C ARG A 206 -12.18 9.61 -0.64
N LEU A 207 -11.89 8.81 -1.65
CA LEU A 207 -11.75 9.20 -3.04
C LEU A 207 -12.71 8.33 -3.86
N SER A 208 -13.77 8.93 -4.39
CA SER A 208 -14.80 8.17 -5.12
C SER A 208 -14.29 7.57 -6.43
N ALA A 209 -14.94 6.55 -6.99
CA ALA A 209 -14.62 5.96 -8.29
C ALA A 209 -14.55 6.96 -9.47
N ALA A 210 -15.21 8.13 -9.38
CA ALA A 210 -15.11 9.21 -10.37
C ALA A 210 -14.01 10.24 -10.07
N GLY A 211 -13.34 10.17 -8.92
CA GLY A 211 -12.24 11.05 -8.52
C GLY A 211 -12.65 12.22 -7.63
N ALA A 212 -13.93 12.28 -7.24
CA ALA A 212 -14.37 13.25 -6.25
C ALA A 212 -13.71 12.95 -4.89
N ARG A 213 -13.12 13.98 -4.29
CA ARG A 213 -12.43 13.90 -2.99
C ARG A 213 -13.44 14.21 -1.88
N GLY A 214 -13.63 13.29 -0.96
CA GLY A 214 -14.37 13.54 0.28
C GLY A 214 -13.67 14.57 1.16
N ALA A 215 -14.38 15.01 2.19
CA ALA A 215 -13.83 15.86 3.24
C ALA A 215 -12.63 15.19 3.94
N VAL A 216 -11.71 15.99 4.45
CA VAL A 216 -10.61 15.50 5.29
C VAL A 216 -11.14 15.26 6.69
N THR A 217 -10.90 14.07 7.21
CA THR A 217 -11.18 13.70 8.60
C THR A 217 -9.87 13.66 9.38
N GLY A 218 -9.80 14.39 10.50
CA GLY A 218 -8.71 14.25 11.47
C GLY A 218 -8.91 13.00 12.31
N LEU A 219 -7.90 12.13 12.37
CA LEU A 219 -7.97 10.81 13.02
C LEU A 219 -7.16 10.73 14.32
N GLY A 220 -6.50 11.84 14.69
CA GLY A 220 -5.72 11.99 15.92
C GLY A 220 -4.29 11.48 15.80
N PRO A 221 -3.55 11.37 16.93
CA PRO A 221 -2.15 10.96 16.93
C PRO A 221 -1.93 9.54 16.40
N GLY A 222 -0.95 9.38 15.51
CA GLY A 222 -0.58 8.08 14.97
C GLY A 222 0.44 8.18 13.84
N ASP A 223 1.08 7.05 13.54
CA ASP A 223 2.02 6.88 12.43
C ASP A 223 1.83 5.49 11.80
N ARG A 224 2.52 5.22 10.69
CA ARG A 224 2.50 3.97 9.94
C ARG A 224 1.09 3.41 9.74
N PRO A 225 0.18 4.19 9.14
CA PRO A 225 -1.13 3.69 8.82
C PRO A 225 -1.00 2.56 7.80
N ASP A 226 -1.85 1.54 7.94
CA ASP A 226 -2.17 0.58 6.91
C ASP A 226 -3.67 0.38 6.87
N LEU A 227 -4.23 0.09 5.70
CA LEU A 227 -5.67 -0.02 5.56
C LEU A 227 -6.06 -1.07 4.52
N ALA A 228 -7.17 -1.76 4.78
CA ALA A 228 -7.78 -2.72 3.87
C ALA A 228 -9.28 -2.45 3.79
N LEU A 229 -9.83 -2.56 2.59
CA LEU A 229 -11.28 -2.59 2.34
C LEU A 229 -11.64 -4.02 1.92
N ASP A 230 -12.81 -4.48 2.29
CA ASP A 230 -13.40 -5.67 1.71
C ASP A 230 -14.09 -5.33 0.37
N ASP A 231 -14.79 -6.31 -0.19
CA ASP A 231 -15.33 -6.24 -1.53
C ASP A 231 -16.43 -5.18 -1.70
N ASP A 232 -17.10 -4.79 -0.62
CA ASP A 232 -18.25 -3.89 -0.66
C ASP A 232 -17.95 -2.50 -0.08
N GLY A 233 -16.77 -2.32 0.52
CA GLY A 233 -16.21 -1.03 0.95
C GLY A 233 -16.13 -0.86 2.47
N ASP A 234 -16.63 -1.83 3.25
CA ASP A 234 -16.30 -1.89 4.67
C ASP A 234 -14.81 -2.16 4.85
N GLY A 235 -14.21 -1.59 5.90
CA GLY A 235 -12.76 -1.56 5.99
C GLY A 235 -12.21 -1.48 7.39
N MET A 236 -10.89 -1.59 7.47
CA MET A 236 -10.14 -1.39 8.69
C MET A 236 -8.91 -0.54 8.42
N LEU A 237 -8.74 0.50 9.23
CA LEU A 237 -7.50 1.25 9.35
C LEU A 237 -6.77 0.75 10.60
N VAL A 238 -5.50 0.41 10.48
CA VAL A 238 -4.60 0.15 11.60
C VAL A 238 -3.44 1.14 11.61
N PHE A 239 -2.93 1.43 12.79
CA PHE A 239 -1.82 2.38 12.97
C PHE A 239 -1.15 2.13 14.31
N HIS A 240 0.05 2.71 14.49
CA HIS A 240 0.68 2.71 15.80
C HIS A 240 0.74 4.12 16.40
N THR A 241 0.72 4.18 17.73
CA THR A 241 0.82 5.44 18.47
C THR A 241 1.85 5.27 19.58
N VAL A 242 2.82 6.18 19.65
CA VAL A 242 3.78 6.26 20.75
C VAL A 242 3.12 6.98 21.93
N VAL A 243 2.96 6.28 23.04
CA VAL A 243 2.30 6.76 24.26
C VAL A 243 3.36 7.05 25.32
N PRO A 244 3.52 8.32 25.76
CA PRO A 244 4.41 8.65 26.86
C PRO A 244 3.93 8.05 28.20
N LYS A 245 4.86 7.72 29.09
CA LYS A 245 4.56 7.35 30.48
C LYS A 245 5.65 7.89 31.43
N SER A 246 5.34 7.99 32.72
CA SER A 246 6.23 8.58 33.72
C SER A 246 7.39 7.68 34.18
N THR A 247 7.40 6.41 33.79
CA THR A 247 8.41 5.43 34.20
C THR A 247 9.14 4.83 33.01
N PRO A 248 10.41 4.38 33.16
CA PRO A 248 11.14 3.67 32.09
C PRO A 248 10.31 2.55 31.43
N PRO A 249 10.37 2.39 30.08
CA PRO A 249 11.18 3.13 29.11
C PRO A 249 10.58 4.49 28.65
N TYR A 250 9.79 5.17 29.49
CA TYR A 250 9.18 6.50 29.30
C TYR A 250 8.21 6.64 28.13
N SER A 251 8.07 5.61 27.32
CA SER A 251 7.01 5.45 26.35
C SER A 251 6.75 3.97 26.08
N TYR A 252 5.62 3.67 25.46
CA TYR A 252 5.35 2.40 24.82
C TYR A 252 4.61 2.66 23.50
N THR A 253 4.67 1.72 22.58
CA THR A 253 3.93 1.83 21.32
C THR A 253 2.76 0.88 21.35
N GLN A 254 1.57 1.42 21.13
CA GLN A 254 0.35 0.64 20.99
C GLN A 254 -0.08 0.57 19.53
N VAL A 255 -0.78 -0.51 19.18
CA VAL A 255 -1.47 -0.64 17.89
C VAL A 255 -2.94 -0.31 18.09
N GLY A 256 -3.43 0.66 17.32
CA GLY A 256 -4.84 1.02 17.24
C GLY A 256 -5.46 0.54 15.94
N ALA A 257 -6.77 0.29 15.97
CA ALA A 257 -7.59 -0.02 14.80
C ALA A 257 -8.87 0.82 14.80
N ARG A 258 -9.38 1.13 13.61
CA ARG A 258 -10.69 1.75 13.38
C ARG A 258 -11.38 0.97 12.27
N LEU A 259 -12.65 0.64 12.47
CA LEU A 259 -13.49 0.21 11.36
C LEU A 259 -13.81 1.41 10.46
N ILE A 260 -13.94 1.14 9.18
CA ILE A 260 -14.36 2.08 8.15
C ILE A 260 -15.69 1.52 7.64
N SER A 261 -16.74 2.33 7.67
CA SER A 261 -18.01 1.92 7.06
C SER A 261 -17.90 1.93 5.54
N ARG A 262 -18.79 1.20 4.88
CA ARG A 262 -19.01 1.25 3.43
C ARG A 262 -19.15 2.65 2.82
N SER A 263 -19.69 3.61 3.58
CA SER A 263 -19.79 5.01 3.13
C SER A 263 -18.44 5.77 3.17
N GLY A 264 -17.40 5.17 3.73
CA GLY A 264 -16.09 5.77 3.98
C GLY A 264 -15.97 6.50 5.32
N THR A 265 -16.84 6.21 6.30
CA THR A 265 -16.80 6.87 7.62
C THR A 265 -15.83 6.14 8.54
N PHE A 266 -14.86 6.86 9.10
CA PHE A 266 -13.94 6.31 10.11
C PHE A 266 -14.61 6.21 11.49
N GLY A 267 -14.67 4.99 12.04
CA GLY A 267 -15.17 4.72 13.38
C GLY A 267 -14.21 5.12 14.49
N THR A 268 -14.57 4.79 15.73
CA THR A 268 -13.76 5.03 16.93
C THR A 268 -12.54 4.12 17.01
N VAL A 269 -11.46 4.60 17.63
CA VAL A 269 -10.25 3.78 17.85
C VAL A 269 -10.51 2.67 18.87
N ARG A 270 -9.98 1.48 18.57
CA ARG A 270 -9.82 0.35 19.50
C ARG A 270 -8.35 0.00 19.60
N THR A 271 -7.83 -0.15 20.81
CA THR A 271 -6.46 -0.64 21.03
C THR A 271 -6.42 -2.15 20.88
N LEU A 272 -5.57 -2.65 19.98
CA LEU A 272 -5.34 -4.09 19.77
C LEU A 272 -4.25 -4.64 20.70
N THR A 273 -3.23 -3.85 20.97
CA THR A 273 -2.13 -4.17 21.90
C THR A 273 -1.50 -2.88 22.42
N SER A 274 -0.96 -2.91 23.64
CA SER A 274 -0.11 -1.86 24.20
C SER A 274 1.39 -2.09 23.92
N ASP A 275 1.72 -3.12 23.16
CA ASP A 275 3.09 -3.53 22.84
C ASP A 275 3.16 -3.96 21.37
N GLY A 276 3.19 -2.98 20.47
CA GLY A 276 3.25 -3.25 19.05
C GLY A 276 3.53 -2.04 18.16
N ARG A 277 4.20 -2.30 17.05
CA ARG A 277 4.55 -1.32 16.02
C ARG A 277 4.44 -1.92 14.61
N VAL A 278 4.41 -1.02 13.62
CA VAL A 278 4.36 -1.36 12.18
C VAL A 278 3.22 -2.34 11.88
N PRO A 279 1.97 -2.01 12.29
CA PRO A 279 0.86 -2.90 12.01
C PRO A 279 0.56 -2.94 10.52
N GLN A 280 0.09 -4.10 10.05
CA GLN A 280 -0.45 -4.26 8.71
C GLN A 280 -1.79 -4.97 8.79
N VAL A 281 -2.68 -4.69 7.84
CA VAL A 281 -4.02 -5.29 7.80
C VAL A 281 -4.34 -5.77 6.40
N ASP A 282 -5.02 -6.91 6.33
CA ASP A 282 -5.61 -7.42 5.10
C ASP A 282 -7.04 -7.92 5.37
N SER A 283 -7.87 -7.92 4.34
CA SER A 283 -9.29 -8.25 4.42
C SER A 283 -9.60 -9.54 3.67
N ARG A 284 -10.62 -10.26 4.14
CA ARG A 284 -11.38 -11.17 3.29
C ARG A 284 -12.52 -10.39 2.61
N PRO A 285 -13.10 -10.93 1.52
CA PRO A 285 -14.25 -10.34 0.84
C PRO A 285 -15.47 -9.95 1.69
N ALA A 286 -15.61 -10.45 2.92
CA ALA A 286 -16.78 -10.24 3.78
C ALA A 286 -16.36 -9.82 5.19
N SER A 287 -15.86 -8.59 5.33
CA SER A 287 -15.58 -7.88 6.60
C SER A 287 -14.87 -8.70 7.67
N ARG A 288 -13.92 -9.55 7.27
CA ARG A 288 -13.06 -10.28 8.20
C ARG A 288 -11.63 -9.86 7.97
N PHE A 289 -11.06 -9.18 8.95
CA PHE A 289 -9.75 -8.57 8.86
C PHE A 289 -8.73 -9.39 9.64
N THR A 290 -7.51 -9.49 9.11
CA THR A 290 -6.36 -10.01 9.83
C THR A 290 -5.35 -8.90 9.99
N VAL A 291 -5.04 -8.57 11.24
CA VAL A 291 -4.03 -7.58 11.57
C VAL A 291 -2.81 -8.31 12.10
N ILE A 292 -1.63 -7.95 11.58
CA ILE A 292 -0.35 -8.36 12.12
C ILE A 292 0.42 -7.15 12.63
N TRP A 293 1.28 -7.34 13.62
CA TRP A 293 2.19 -6.30 14.09
C TRP A 293 3.47 -6.92 14.65
N GLN A 294 4.53 -6.12 14.71
CA GLN A 294 5.74 -6.51 15.43
C GLN A 294 5.61 -6.06 16.89
N GLN A 295 5.84 -6.97 17.83
CA GLN A 295 5.99 -6.65 19.24
C GLN A 295 7.13 -5.63 19.46
N GLU A 296 6.87 -4.57 20.21
CA GLU A 296 7.87 -3.50 20.46
C GLU A 296 8.89 -3.95 21.51
N SER A 297 8.46 -4.66 22.55
CA SER A 297 9.38 -5.18 23.57
C SER A 297 10.12 -6.43 23.08
N PHE A 298 11.35 -6.61 23.56
CA PHE A 298 12.09 -7.84 23.34
C PHE A 298 11.45 -9.05 24.06
N PRO A 299 11.40 -10.25 23.44
CA PRO A 299 11.88 -10.57 22.09
C PRO A 299 10.94 -10.07 21.00
N TYR A 300 11.51 -9.48 19.94
CA TYR A 300 10.74 -8.98 18.79
C TYR A 300 10.07 -10.15 18.05
N THR A 301 8.76 -10.31 18.24
CA THR A 301 7.96 -11.34 17.57
C THR A 301 6.86 -10.72 16.71
N ILE A 302 6.41 -11.44 15.69
CA ILE A 302 5.21 -11.05 14.94
C ILE A 302 3.99 -11.63 15.66
N LYS A 303 3.01 -10.78 15.93
CA LYS A 303 1.71 -11.17 16.50
C LYS A 303 0.63 -10.98 15.44
N SER A 304 -0.49 -11.66 15.62
CA SER A 304 -1.64 -11.53 14.73
C SER A 304 -2.95 -11.61 15.50
N VAL A 305 -3.97 -10.92 15.02
CA VAL A 305 -5.36 -11.09 15.43
C VAL A 305 -6.24 -11.12 14.18
N THR A 306 -7.27 -11.96 14.18
CA THR A 306 -8.27 -12.01 13.12
C THR A 306 -9.64 -11.87 13.74
N GLY A 307 -10.47 -11.00 13.18
CA GLY A 307 -11.81 -10.74 13.68
C GLY A 307 -12.66 -9.98 12.65
N PRO A 308 -13.92 -9.70 12.99
CA PRO A 308 -14.71 -8.70 12.26
C PRO A 308 -14.09 -7.30 12.39
#